data_AF-A0A833GAX0-F1
#
_entry.id   AF-A0A833GAX0-F1
#
_cell.length_a   1.000
_cell.length_b   1.000
_cell.length_c   1.000
_cell.angle_alpha   90.00
_cell.angle_beta   90.00
_cell.angle_gamma   90.00
#
_symmetry.space_group_name_H-M   'P 1'
#
loop_
_entity.id
_entity.type
_entity.pdbx_description
1 polymer ?
#
loop_
_entity_poly.entity_id
_entity_poly.type
_entity_poly.pdbx_seq_one_letter_code
_entity_poly.pdbx_strand_id
1 'polypeptide(L)'
;GQVSGAIGDEALAVGSECVEHLTAAFINFHGLAGYFACVIDDTPQKQGLFLPGCNLPITPRSRLLDGDIGHCLFGLAPQSEDKVIANNAEFVARGGQFHSMFADSPRSIRRLIAG
;
A
#
# COMPACT_ATOMS: atom_id res chain seq x y z
N GLY A 1 -26.56 18.81 -3.32
CA GLY A 1 -26.69 17.35 -3.17
C GLY A 1 -25.34 16.82 -2.81
N GLN A 2 -25.28 16.02 -1.75
CA GLN A 2 -24.06 15.41 -1.23
C GLN A 2 -23.39 14.50 -2.28
N VAL A 3 -22.07 14.59 -2.38
CA VAL A 3 -21.20 13.44 -2.71
C VAL A 3 -20.20 13.34 -1.57
N SER A 4 -20.65 12.73 -0.47
CA SER A 4 -19.80 12.22 0.60
C SER A 4 -19.67 10.72 0.35
N GLY A 5 -18.93 10.34 -0.68
CA GLY A 5 -18.36 9.00 -0.74
C GLY A 5 -17.13 9.04 0.16
N ALA A 6 -17.12 8.28 1.25
CA ALA A 6 -15.90 8.10 2.02
C ALA A 6 -14.85 7.55 1.05
N ILE A 7 -13.82 8.34 0.76
CA ILE A 7 -12.56 7.79 0.27
C ILE A 7 -12.14 6.77 1.32
N GLY A 8 -12.15 5.48 0.96
CA GLY A 8 -11.62 4.46 1.84
C GLY A 8 -10.18 4.83 2.21
N ASP A 9 -9.73 4.40 3.38
CA ASP A 9 -8.34 4.61 3.77
C ASP A 9 -7.43 3.90 2.75
N GLU A 10 -6.30 4.52 2.39
CA GLU A 10 -5.30 3.86 1.54
C GLU A 10 -4.21 3.23 2.42
N ALA A 11 -3.66 2.10 1.98
CA ALA A 11 -2.54 1.44 2.64
C ALA A 11 -1.34 1.32 1.71
N LEU A 12 -0.15 1.19 2.29
CA LEU A 12 1.06 0.83 1.56
C LEU A 12 1.29 -0.67 1.68
N ALA A 13 1.34 -1.38 0.56
CA ALA A 13 1.78 -2.77 0.54
C ALA A 13 3.29 -2.81 0.29
N VAL A 14 4.07 -3.10 1.33
CA VAL A 14 5.52 -3.01 1.29
C VAL A 14 6.13 -4.41 1.34
N GLY A 15 7.10 -4.66 0.45
CA GLY A 15 7.91 -5.88 0.46
C GLY A 15 9.23 -5.68 1.21
N SER A 16 10.06 -6.73 1.22
CA SER A 16 11.41 -6.86 1.83
C SER A 16 12.22 -5.57 2.11
N GLU A 17 13.06 -5.57 3.15
CA GLU A 17 13.81 -4.42 3.70
C GLU A 17 14.41 -3.39 2.69
N CYS A 18 15.02 -3.79 1.58
CA CYS A 18 15.56 -2.83 0.59
C CYS A 18 14.47 -1.96 -0.07
N VAL A 19 13.28 -2.53 -0.18
CA VAL A 19 12.08 -1.93 -0.76
C VAL A 19 11.43 -0.96 0.22
N GLU A 20 11.54 -1.24 1.52
CA GLU A 20 11.08 -0.36 2.59
C GLU A 20 11.78 1.00 2.56
N HIS A 21 13.11 1.03 2.36
CA HIS A 21 13.87 2.29 2.26
C HIS A 21 13.43 3.14 1.07
N LEU A 22 13.21 2.52 -0.09
CA LEU A 22 12.70 3.23 -1.26
C LEU A 22 11.29 3.76 -1.03
N THR A 23 10.43 2.96 -0.42
CA THR A 23 9.06 3.36 -0.10
C THR A 23 9.05 4.53 0.88
N ALA A 24 9.82 4.45 1.97
CA ALA A 24 9.98 5.53 2.92
C ALA A 24 10.51 6.80 2.23
N ALA A 25 11.53 6.69 1.39
CA ALA A 25 12.06 7.82 0.64
C ALA A 25 10.98 8.45 -0.26
N PHE A 26 10.23 7.63 -1.02
CA PHE A 26 9.15 8.10 -1.90
C PHE A 26 8.07 8.87 -1.11
N ILE A 27 7.58 8.30 -0.01
CA ILE A 27 6.55 8.92 0.83
C ILE A 27 7.05 10.22 1.45
N ASN A 28 8.27 10.23 1.99
CA ASN A 28 8.84 11.41 2.64
C ASN A 28 9.13 12.53 1.63
N PHE A 29 9.76 12.24 0.49
CA PHE A 29 10.11 13.26 -0.50
C PHE A 29 8.88 13.92 -1.12
N HIS A 30 7.79 13.18 -1.29
CA HIS A 30 6.55 13.70 -1.88
C HIS A 30 5.53 14.16 -0.83
N GLY A 31 5.82 14.04 0.47
CA GLY A 31 4.92 14.47 1.54
C GLY A 31 3.60 13.71 1.56
N LEU A 32 3.62 12.41 1.25
CA LEU A 32 2.41 11.62 1.00
C LEU A 32 1.85 10.92 2.24
N ALA A 33 2.49 11.06 3.41
CA ALA A 33 2.11 10.31 4.62
C ALA A 33 0.62 10.43 4.96
N GLY A 34 0.03 11.62 4.81
CA GLY A 34 -1.38 11.87 5.14
C GLY A 34 -2.40 11.18 4.24
N TYR A 35 -1.97 10.52 3.16
CA TYR A 35 -2.85 9.71 2.30
C TYR A 35 -2.91 8.25 2.71
N PHE A 36 -2.02 7.80 3.60
CA PHE A 36 -1.92 6.39 3.97
C PHE A 36 -2.25 6.18 5.45
N ALA A 37 -3.05 5.15 5.73
CA ALA A 37 -3.38 4.75 7.09
C ALA A 37 -2.28 3.89 7.74
N CYS A 38 -1.62 3.02 6.95
CA CYS A 38 -0.59 2.12 7.45
C CYS A 38 0.32 1.55 6.35
N VAL A 39 1.36 0.87 6.80
CA VAL A 39 2.20 -0.03 6.00
C VAL A 39 1.80 -1.48 6.31
N ILE A 40 1.57 -2.28 5.27
CA ILE A 40 1.37 -3.73 5.34
C ILE A 40 2.72 -4.42 5.10
N ASP A 41 3.25 -5.07 6.12
CA ASP A 41 4.45 -5.91 6.08
C ASP A 41 4.27 -7.00 7.15
N ASP A 42 4.49 -8.28 6.82
CA ASP A 42 4.29 -9.40 7.77
C ASP A 42 5.57 -9.81 8.50
N THR A 43 6.67 -9.08 8.32
CA THR A 43 7.95 -9.37 8.99
C THR A 43 7.73 -9.24 10.51
N PRO A 44 7.91 -10.31 11.30
CA PRO A 44 7.58 -10.29 12.73
C PRO A 44 8.32 -9.21 13.53
N GLN A 45 9.58 -8.97 13.15
CA GLN A 45 10.47 -7.99 13.80
C GLN A 45 10.04 -6.54 13.57
N LYS A 46 9.18 -6.29 12.57
CA LYS A 46 8.70 -4.94 12.23
C LYS A 46 7.35 -4.60 12.85
N GLN A 47 6.66 -5.59 13.42
CA GLN A 47 5.34 -5.36 14.02
C GLN A 47 5.45 -4.42 15.22
N GLY A 48 4.55 -3.44 15.30
CA GLY A 48 4.58 -2.40 16.34
C GLY A 48 5.62 -1.29 16.11
N LEU A 49 6.35 -1.32 14.99
CA LEU A 49 7.22 -0.23 14.57
C LEU A 49 6.51 0.70 13.58
N PHE A 50 7.19 1.78 13.23
CA PHE A 50 6.71 2.80 12.29
C PHE A 50 7.70 2.96 11.13
N LEU A 51 7.18 3.25 9.94
CA LEU A 51 7.99 3.59 8.78
C LEU A 51 8.73 4.91 9.05
N PRO A 52 10.06 4.98 8.84
CA PRO A 52 10.86 6.12 9.23
C PRO A 52 10.50 7.39 8.46
N GLY A 53 10.57 8.53 9.16
CA GLY A 53 10.34 9.88 8.62
C GLY A 53 8.86 10.28 8.46
N CYS A 54 7.97 9.31 8.25
CA CYS A 54 6.54 9.55 7.98
C CYS A 54 5.60 9.01 9.06
N ASN A 55 6.11 8.29 10.06
CA ASN A 55 5.37 7.76 11.21
C ASN A 55 4.14 6.92 10.83
N LEU A 56 4.17 6.22 9.69
CA LEU A 56 3.12 5.28 9.31
C LEU A 56 3.30 3.97 10.09
N PRO A 57 2.25 3.47 10.78
CA PRO A 57 2.36 2.23 11.54
C PRO A 57 2.56 1.04 10.61
N ILE A 58 3.44 0.12 11.00
CA ILE A 58 3.61 -1.17 10.31
C ILE A 58 2.64 -2.18 10.94
N THR A 59 1.81 -2.78 10.09
CA THR A 59 0.69 -3.65 10.46
C THR A 59 0.71 -4.95 9.64
N PRO A 60 0.18 -6.06 10.17
CA PRO A 60 0.13 -7.32 9.45
C PRO A 60 -0.92 -7.30 8.34
N ARG A 61 -0.81 -8.19 7.35
CA ARG A 61 -1.78 -8.26 6.23
C ARG A 61 -3.23 -8.51 6.65
N SER A 62 -3.47 -9.08 7.84
CA SER A 62 -4.83 -9.27 8.36
C SER A 62 -5.61 -7.96 8.48
N ARG A 63 -4.90 -6.84 8.63
CA ARG A 63 -5.48 -5.48 8.63
C ARG A 63 -6.28 -5.16 7.37
N LEU A 64 -5.92 -5.76 6.22
CA LEU A 64 -6.64 -5.59 4.95
C LEU A 64 -8.09 -6.13 5.02
N LEU A 65 -8.40 -7.00 5.97
CA LEU A 65 -9.72 -7.63 6.10
C LEU A 65 -10.69 -6.86 7.01
N ASP A 66 -10.22 -5.79 7.66
CA ASP A 66 -11.03 -4.96 8.56
C ASP A 66 -12.05 -4.09 7.78
N GLY A 67 -11.82 -3.89 6.47
CA GLY A 67 -12.81 -3.34 5.54
C GLY A 67 -12.80 -1.82 5.37
N ASP A 68 -11.86 -1.12 6.00
CA ASP A 68 -11.64 0.33 5.84
C ASP A 68 -10.58 0.68 4.78
N ILE A 69 -9.73 -0.27 4.41
CA ILE A 69 -8.74 -0.12 3.33
C ILE A 69 -9.37 -0.52 2.00
N GLY A 70 -9.39 0.41 1.03
CA GLY A 70 -9.87 0.14 -0.33
C GLY A 70 -8.75 -0.08 -1.35
N HIS A 71 -7.62 0.59 -1.13
CA HIS A 71 -6.53 0.65 -2.10
C HIS A 71 -5.18 0.45 -1.41
N CYS A 72 -4.29 -0.27 -2.09
CA CYS A 72 -2.94 -0.54 -1.66
C CYS A 72 -1.94 -0.07 -2.72
N LEU A 73 -0.93 0.70 -2.32
CA LEU A 73 0.19 1.07 -3.20
C LEU A 73 1.40 0.17 -2.95
N PHE A 74 1.89 -0.50 -3.99
CA PHE A 74 3.10 -1.31 -3.92
C PHE A 74 4.33 -0.43 -3.83
N GLY A 75 5.07 -0.66 -2.75
CA GLY A 75 6.45 -0.22 -2.60
C GLY A 75 7.46 -1.12 -3.31
N LEU A 76 7.04 -2.33 -3.72
CA LEU A 76 7.89 -3.44 -4.21
C LEU A 76 8.07 -3.53 -5.71
N ALA A 77 9.13 -4.22 -6.12
CA ALA A 77 9.45 -4.41 -7.53
C ALA A 77 8.34 -5.16 -8.29
N PRO A 78 8.00 -4.78 -9.54
CA PRO A 78 6.87 -5.33 -10.29
C PRO A 78 6.79 -6.86 -10.35
N GLN A 79 7.95 -7.53 -10.36
CA GLN A 79 8.04 -9.00 -10.45
C GLN A 79 7.52 -9.73 -9.21
N SER A 80 7.39 -9.03 -8.07
CA SER A 80 6.87 -9.59 -6.82
C SER A 80 5.39 -9.29 -6.57
N GLU A 81 4.77 -8.41 -7.37
CA GLU A 81 3.38 -7.98 -7.19
C GLU A 81 2.37 -9.13 -7.26
N ASP A 82 2.47 -9.97 -8.29
CA ASP A 82 1.53 -11.08 -8.52
C ASP A 82 1.47 -12.05 -7.33
N LYS A 83 2.64 -12.32 -6.72
CA LYS A 83 2.75 -13.17 -5.54
C LYS A 83 2.05 -12.53 -4.33
N VAL A 84 2.21 -11.22 -4.13
CA VAL A 84 1.55 -10.51 -3.04
C VAL A 84 0.03 -10.46 -3.25
N ILE A 85 -0.44 -10.24 -4.47
CA ILE A 85 -1.87 -10.28 -4.80
C ILE A 85 -2.44 -11.66 -4.53
N ALA A 86 -1.79 -12.73 -4.98
CA ALA A 86 -2.23 -14.11 -4.75
C ALA A 86 -2.34 -14.44 -3.25
N ASN A 87 -1.39 -13.94 -2.45
CA ASN A 87 -1.38 -14.11 -0.99
C ASN A 87 -2.45 -13.28 -0.25
N ASN A 88 -3.11 -12.35 -0.94
CA ASN A 88 -4.16 -11.47 -0.42
C ASN A 88 -5.45 -11.59 -1.25
N ALA A 89 -5.73 -12.78 -1.79
CA ALA A 89 -6.87 -13.02 -2.68
C ALA A 89 -8.22 -12.64 -2.05
N GLU A 90 -8.37 -12.78 -0.73
CA GLU A 90 -9.60 -12.40 -0.03
C GLU A 90 -9.83 -10.88 -0.03
N PHE A 91 -8.78 -10.08 0.15
CA PHE A 91 -8.86 -8.62 0.03
C PHE A 91 -9.33 -8.21 -1.37
N VAL A 92 -8.76 -8.85 -2.40
CA VAL A 92 -9.17 -8.62 -3.80
C VAL A 92 -10.61 -9.07 -4.05
N ALA A 93 -11.01 -10.22 -3.51
CA ALA A 93 -12.39 -10.72 -3.64
C ALA A 93 -13.42 -9.79 -2.99
N ARG A 94 -13.03 -9.01 -1.97
CA ARG A 94 -13.86 -7.98 -1.33
C ARG A 94 -13.83 -6.62 -2.05
N GLY A 95 -13.16 -6.53 -3.19
CA GLY A 95 -13.07 -5.31 -4.00
C GLY A 95 -11.83 -4.45 -3.74
N GLY A 96 -10.92 -4.90 -2.86
CA GLY A 96 -9.65 -4.23 -2.61
C GLY A 96 -8.76 -4.22 -3.86
N GLN A 97 -8.07 -3.11 -4.10
CA GLN A 97 -7.24 -2.92 -5.29
C GLN A 97 -5.78 -2.71 -4.94
N PHE A 98 -4.89 -3.27 -5.76
CA PHE A 98 -3.46 -3.03 -5.68
C PHE A 98 -2.97 -2.22 -6.87
N HIS A 99 -2.20 -1.17 -6.58
CA HIS A 99 -1.58 -0.26 -7.54
C HIS A 99 -0.06 -0.26 -7.32
N SER A 100 0.70 0.26 -8.28
CA SER A 100 2.16 0.31 -8.20
C SER A 100 2.68 1.73 -8.34
N MET A 101 3.68 2.09 -7.52
CA MET A 101 4.39 3.37 -7.68
C MET A 101 5.36 3.36 -8.87
N PHE A 102 5.71 2.16 -9.38
CA PHE A 102 6.63 2.01 -10.50
C PHE A 102 5.92 2.20 -11.83
N ALA A 103 6.54 2.97 -12.74
CA ALA A 103 5.94 3.33 -14.03
C ALA A 103 5.92 2.16 -15.04
N ASP A 104 6.86 1.23 -14.91
CA ASP A 104 6.98 0.03 -15.74
C ASP A 104 6.03 -1.10 -15.31
N SER A 105 5.46 -1.02 -14.11
CA SER A 105 4.41 -1.94 -13.67
C SER A 105 3.16 -1.80 -14.54
N PRO A 106 2.54 -2.93 -14.97
CA PRO A 106 1.22 -2.88 -15.60
C PRO A 106 0.13 -2.33 -14.66
N ARG A 107 0.39 -2.28 -13.34
CA ARG A 107 -0.47 -1.72 -12.29
C ARG A 107 -0.06 -0.31 -11.88
N SER A 108 0.78 0.36 -12.66
CA SER A 108 1.23 1.70 -12.32
C SER A 108 0.06 2.63 -12.06
N ILE A 109 0.11 3.35 -10.94
CA ILE A 109 -0.91 4.35 -10.57
C ILE A 109 -1.07 5.44 -11.64
N ARG A 110 -0.04 5.67 -12.47
CA ARG A 110 -0.12 6.59 -13.62
C ARG A 110 -1.24 6.23 -14.60
N ARG A 111 -1.61 4.95 -14.68
CA ARG A 111 -2.68 4.47 -15.57
C ARG A 111 -4.08 4.87 -15.08
N LEU A 112 -4.24 5.19 -13.79
CA LEU A 112 -5.52 5.67 -13.23
C LEU A 112 -5.79 7.14 -13.56
N ILE A 113 -4.75 7.94 -13.76
CA ILE A 113 -4.84 9.39 -14.02
C ILE A 113 -4.97 9.68 -15.52
N ALA A 114 -4.63 8.71 -16.37
CA ALA A 114 -4.61 8.85 -17.83
C ALA A 114 -5.94 8.46 -18.51
N GLY A 115 -7.00 8.16 -17.74
CA GLY A 115 -8.36 7.90 -18.22
C GLY A 115 -9.33 8.95 -17.72
#